data_AF-A0A4Q3TUK5-F1
#
_entry.id   AF-A0A4Q3TUK5-F1
#
_cell.length_a   1.000
_cell.length_b   1.000
_cell.length_c   1.000
_cell.angle_alpha   90.00
_cell.angle_beta   90.00
_cell.angle_gamma   90.00
#
_symmetry.space_group_name_H-M   'P 1'
#
loop_
_entity.id
_entity.type
_entity.pdbx_description
1 polymer ?
#
loop_
_entity_poly.entity_id
_entity_poly.type
_entity_poly.pdbx_seq_one_letter_code
_entity_poly.pdbx_strand_id
1 'polypeptide(L)' 'VTVFHSGTKQEGDAILANGGRVLTVTATAPTLQDAVTQAYKAVDTIDWKDGFSRRDIAWRALKRG' A
#
# COMPACT_ATOMS: atom_id res chain seq x y z
N VAL A 1 -1.66 -9.54 4.27
CA VAL A 1 -1.27 -8.14 3.95
C VAL A 1 -0.83 -7.47 5.23
N THR A 2 0.24 -6.69 5.18
CA THR A 2 0.79 -5.93 6.31
C THR A 2 0.90 -4.47 5.92
N VAL A 3 0.40 -3.57 6.77
CA VAL A 3 0.48 -2.13 6.57
C VAL A 3 1.53 -1.55 7.52
N PHE A 4 2.55 -0.93 6.95
CA PHE A 4 3.61 -0.26 7.71
C PHE A 4 3.35 1.24 7.74
N HIS A 5 3.44 1.81 8.93
CA HIS A 5 3.33 3.24 9.14
C HIS A 5 4.68 3.92 8.86
N SER A 6 4.65 5.00 8.09
CA SER A 6 5.80 5.85 7.80
C SER A 6 5.53 7.24 8.38
N GLY A 7 5.14 8.22 7.55
CA GLY A 7 4.74 9.54 8.01
C GLY A 7 3.33 9.58 8.59
N THR A 8 3.06 8.86 9.68
CA THR A 8 1.79 8.93 10.43
C THR A 8 2.03 9.51 11.82
N LYS A 9 1.07 10.25 12.36
CA LYS A 9 0.99 10.54 13.81
C LYS A 9 -0.28 9.94 14.40
N GLN A 10 -0.25 9.59 15.67
CA GLN A 10 -1.45 9.26 16.43
C GLN A 10 -1.98 10.51 17.14
N GLU A 11 -3.28 10.75 17.07
CA GLU A 11 -3.98 11.82 17.78
C GLU A 11 -5.24 11.24 18.41
N GLY A 12 -5.15 10.87 19.69
CA GLY A 12 -6.17 10.06 20.35
C GLY A 12 -6.32 8.70 19.69
N ASP A 13 -7.53 8.38 19.27
CA ASP A 13 -7.85 7.14 18.55
C ASP A 13 -7.69 7.27 17.02
N ALA A 14 -7.37 8.47 16.53
CA ALA A 14 -7.16 8.72 15.11
C ALA A 14 -5.69 8.54 14.70
N ILE A 15 -5.49 8.02 13.49
CA ILE A 15 -4.18 7.99 12.82
C ILE A 15 -4.24 9.02 11.69
N LEU A 16 -3.35 10.00 11.75
CA LEU A 16 -3.31 11.12 10.82
C LEU A 16 -2.05 11.07 9.95
N ALA A 17 -2.18 11.54 8.70
CA ALA A 17 -1.03 11.75 7.83
C ALA A 17 -0.13 12.87 8.37
N ASN A 18 1.17 12.62 8.39
CA ASN A 18 2.21 13.50 8.95
C ASN A 18 3.53 13.37 8.16
N GLY A 19 3.47 13.43 6.83
CA GLY A 19 4.64 13.36 5.97
C GLY A 19 4.30 13.07 4.51
N GLY A 20 5.31 13.10 3.62
CA GLY A 20 5.09 12.88 2.18
C GLY A 20 4.80 11.42 1.80
N ARG A 21 5.39 10.44 2.51
CA ARG A 21 5.09 9.01 2.36
C ARG A 21 4.50 8.52 3.68
N VAL A 22 3.24 8.07 3.66
CA VAL A 22 2.50 7.86 4.89
C VAL A 22 2.36 6.38 5.24
N LEU A 23 1.94 5.54 4.30
CA LEU A 23 1.77 4.10 4.51
C LEU A 23 2.57 3.32 3.45
N THR A 24 3.04 2.13 3.83
CA THR A 24 3.53 1.11 2.89
C THR A 24 2.68 -0.15 3.06
N VAL A 25 1.96 -0.53 2.00
CA VAL A 25 1.11 -1.72 1.99
C VAL A 25 1.86 -2.87 1.30
N THR A 26 2.11 -3.94 2.05
CA THR A 26 2.88 -5.10 1.59
C THR A 26 2.02 -6.35 1.65
N ALA A 27 2.08 -7.18 0.60
CA ALA A 27 1.46 -8.49 0.59
C ALA A 27 2.50 -9.56 0.27
N THR A 28 2.28 -10.76 0.82
CA THR A 28 3.09 -11.95 0.56
C THR A 28 2.15 -13.03 0.07
N ALA A 29 2.51 -13.67 -1.03
CA ALA A 29 1.72 -14.74 -1.65
C ALA A 29 2.67 -15.69 -2.42
N PRO A 30 2.19 -16.89 -2.81
CA PRO A 30 3.01 -17.86 -3.56
C PRO A 30 3.51 -17.35 -4.91
N THR A 31 2.78 -16.43 -5.56
CA THR A 31 3.18 -15.80 -6.82
C THR A 31 3.29 -14.28 -6.68
N LEU A 32 4.13 -13.67 -7.52
CA LEU A 32 4.24 -12.22 -7.60
C LEU A 32 2.91 -11.57 -8.02
N GLN A 33 2.19 -12.20 -8.97
CA GLN A 33 0.88 -11.72 -9.43
C GLN A 33 -0.13 -11.66 -8.29
N ASP A 34 -0.19 -12.69 -7.46
CA ASP A 34 -1.09 -12.74 -6.30
C ASP A 34 -0.69 -11.69 -5.26
N ALA A 35 0.61 -11.53 -4.99
CA ALA A 35 1.09 -10.52 -4.04
C ALA A 35 0.72 -9.10 -4.50
N VAL A 36 0.95 -8.77 -5.78
CA VAL A 36 0.58 -7.46 -6.35
C VAL A 36 -0.94 -7.24 -6.28
N THR A 37 -1.72 -8.26 -6.64
CA THR A 37 -3.19 -8.20 -6.60
C THR A 37 -3.70 -7.96 -5.18
N GLN A 38 -3.16 -8.68 -4.19
CA GLN A 38 -3.55 -8.52 -2.79
C GLN A 38 -3.13 -7.16 -2.22
N ALA A 39 -1.94 -6.68 -2.55
CA ALA A 39 -1.47 -5.37 -2.11
C ALA A 39 -2.39 -4.25 -2.65
N TYR A 40 -2.74 -4.29 -3.93
CA TYR A 40 -3.64 -3.30 -4.52
C TYR A 40 -5.07 -3.38 -3.99
N LYS A 41 -5.61 -4.59 -3.82
CA LYS A 41 -6.92 -4.76 -3.15
C LYS A 41 -6.94 -4.11 -1.78
N ALA A 42 -5.89 -4.27 -0.97
CA ALA A 42 -5.81 -3.64 0.34
C ALA A 42 -5.67 -2.11 0.25
N VAL A 43 -4.88 -1.59 -0.69
CA VAL A 43 -4.79 -0.14 -0.95
C VAL A 43 -6.16 0.44 -1.30
N ASP A 44 -6.97 -0.27 -2.09
CA ASP A 44 -8.30 0.18 -2.52
C ASP A 44 -9.34 0.19 -1.39
N THR A 45 -9.05 -0.43 -0.24
CA THR A 45 -9.91 -0.35 0.96
C THR A 45 -9.63 0.86 1.83
N ILE A 46 -8.52 1.57 1.60
CA ILE A 46 -8.17 2.76 2.37
C ILE A 46 -8.88 3.96 1.75
N ASP A 47 -9.87 4.51 2.45
CA ASP A 47 -10.49 5.77 2.06
C ASP A 47 -9.52 6.93 2.26
N TRP A 48 -9.05 7.50 1.14
CA TRP A 48 -8.06 8.56 1.15
C TRP A 48 -8.34 9.58 0.05
N LYS A 49 -9.10 10.62 0.39
CA LYS A 49 -9.51 11.69 -0.54
C LYS A 49 -8.36 12.31 -1.35
N ASP A 50 -7.30 12.75 -0.67
CA ASP A 50 -6.18 13.48 -1.29
C ASP A 50 -4.93 12.59 -1.51
N GLY A 51 -5.08 11.28 -1.39
CA GLY A 51 -3.99 10.32 -1.39
C GLY A 51 -3.79 9.73 -2.76
N PHE A 52 -2.56 9.27 -3.02
CA PHE A 52 -2.28 8.56 -4.25
C PHE A 52 -1.28 7.43 -4.01
N SER A 53 -1.36 6.43 -4.87
CA SER A 53 -0.38 5.36 -4.97
C SER A 53 -0.15 5.03 -6.44
N ARG A 54 1.06 4.60 -6.77
CA ARG A 54 1.38 4.09 -8.11
C ARG A 54 0.64 2.79 -8.36
N ARG A 55 0.16 2.58 -9.59
CA ARG A 55 -0.56 1.36 -10.03
C ARG A 55 0.29 0.38 -10.84
N ASP A 56 1.60 0.60 -10.91
CA ASP A 56 2.53 -0.18 -11.71
C ASP A 56 3.65 -0.84 -10.88
N ILE A 57 3.47 -1.02 -9.57
CA ILE A 57 4.47 -1.70 -8.76
C ILE A 57 4.64 -3.14 -9.28
N ALA A 58 5.91 -3.52 -9.50
CA ALA A 58 6.34 -4.79 -10.09
C ALA A 58 6.00 -5.04 -11.58
N TRP A 59 5.53 -4.04 -12.34
CA TRP A 59 5.13 -4.22 -13.76
C TRP A 59 6.20 -4.87 -14.64
N ARG A 60 7.48 -4.55 -14.41
CA ARG A 60 8.61 -5.13 -15.16
C ARG A 60 8.84 -6.60 -14.84
N ALA A 61 8.68 -6.99 -13.57
CA ALA A 61 8.86 -8.37 -13.13
C ALA A 61 7.69 -9.25 -13.58
N LEU A 62 6.46 -8.71 -13.56
CA LEU A 62 5.27 -9.38 -14.09
C LEU A 62 5.33 -9.62 -15.60
N LYS A 63 6.05 -8.79 -16.38
CA LYS A 63 6.24 -9.00 -17.83
C LYS A 63 7.27 -10.09 -18.17
N ARG A 64 8.01 -10.60 -17.19
CA ARG A 64 9.11 -11.56 -17.40
C ARG A 64 8.77 -12.99 -16.97
N GLY A 65 7.66 -13.19 -16.27
CA GLY A 65 7.14 -14.51 -15.86
C GLY A 65 5.82 -14.79 -16.56
#